data_AF-A0A952D8P1-F1
#
_entry.id   AF-A0A952D8P1-F1
#
_cell.length_a   1.000
_cell.length_b   1.000
_cell.length_c   1.000
_cell.angle_alpha   90.00
_cell.angle_beta   90.00
_cell.angle_gamma   90.00
#
_symmetry.space_group_name_H-M   'P 1'
#
loop_
_entity.id
_entity.type
_entity.pdbx_description
1 polymer ?
#
loop_
_entity_poly.entity_id
_entity_poly.type
_entity_poly.pdbx_seq_one_letter_code
_entity_poly.pdbx_strand_id
1 'polypeptide(L)'
;MTDLTERLTDALRPVDAPTQPVEGWVITNLELAAWASRKAAEARGNIARVAAWGQREIARIQDIVLAETMRFEYDANFFEGHLADYLAREIAAGRKTKSLELPGGTIKLTARQPKIDVDAEAFLPWAAQSRPDLVRTKVEVDKATLKKVATLADDGVVVIDGEIVPGATWEAQGDSATFTPAVEVTS
;
A
#
# COMPACT_ATOMS: atom_id res chain seq x y z
N MET A 1 6.96 6.63 33.70
CA MET A 1 6.88 8.06 33.28
C MET A 1 5.45 8.50 32.95
N THR A 2 4.57 7.62 32.46
CA THR A 2 3.17 7.93 32.08
C THR A 2 2.33 8.51 33.23
N ASP A 3 2.51 8.01 34.45
CA ASP A 3 1.74 8.44 35.62
C ASP A 3 1.93 9.93 35.97
N LEU A 4 3.16 10.44 35.87
CA LEU A 4 3.43 11.85 36.20
C LEU A 4 2.84 12.81 35.15
N THR A 5 2.98 12.48 33.86
CA THR A 5 2.43 13.28 32.76
C THR A 5 0.91 13.29 32.75
N GLU A 6 0.29 12.15 33.06
CA GLU A 6 -1.17 12.04 33.16
C GLU A 6 -1.70 12.88 34.33
N ARG A 7 -1.07 12.75 35.51
CA ARG A 7 -1.41 13.55 36.70
C ARG A 7 -1.21 15.05 36.49
N LEU A 8 -0.12 15.47 35.84
CA LEU A 8 0.11 16.89 35.52
C LEU A 8 -0.90 17.42 34.50
N THR A 9 -1.27 16.61 33.50
CA THR A 9 -2.26 17.00 32.50
C THR A 9 -3.65 17.16 33.12
N ASP A 10 -4.00 16.31 34.07
CA ASP A 10 -5.26 16.41 34.82
C ASP A 10 -5.25 17.60 35.80
N ALA A 11 -4.14 17.81 36.51
CA ALA A 11 -3.98 18.97 37.41
C ALA A 11 -4.00 20.32 36.67
N LEU A 12 -3.55 20.37 35.42
CA LEU A 12 -3.56 21.56 34.54
C LEU A 12 -4.79 21.60 33.63
N ARG A 13 -5.85 20.87 33.96
CA ARG A 13 -7.11 20.89 33.20
C ARG A 13 -7.83 22.23 33.40
N PRO A 14 -8.18 22.96 32.32
CA PRO A 14 -9.01 24.17 32.44
C PRO A 14 -10.40 23.85 33.01
N VAL A 15 -11.00 24.81 33.71
CA VAL A 15 -12.31 24.64 34.38
C VAL A 15 -13.42 24.24 33.39
N ASP A 16 -13.39 24.82 32.19
CA ASP A 16 -14.39 24.59 31.13
C ASP A 16 -14.06 23.38 30.23
N ALA A 17 -12.98 22.64 30.53
CA ALA A 17 -12.62 21.45 29.77
C ALA A 17 -13.49 20.25 30.20
N PRO A 18 -14.08 19.51 29.26
CA PRO A 18 -14.96 18.42 29.59
C PRO A 18 -14.14 17.21 30.07
N THR A 19 -14.69 16.47 31.03
CA THR A 19 -14.08 15.22 31.54
C THR A 19 -14.10 14.10 30.50
N GLN A 20 -15.05 14.14 29.56
CA GLN A 20 -15.22 13.16 28.48
C GLN A 20 -15.72 13.86 27.21
N PRO A 21 -15.53 13.27 26.01
CA PRO A 21 -16.04 13.85 24.77
C PRO A 21 -17.55 14.06 24.86
N VAL A 22 -17.99 15.28 24.59
CA VAL A 22 -19.40 15.68 24.58
C VAL A 22 -19.72 16.28 23.22
N GLU A 23 -20.85 15.88 22.66
CA GLU A 23 -21.31 16.37 21.38
C GLU A 23 -21.57 17.89 21.44
N GLY A 24 -21.16 18.63 20.41
CA GLY A 24 -21.33 20.08 20.34
C GLY A 24 -20.39 20.90 21.21
N TRP A 25 -19.43 20.29 21.92
CA TRP A 25 -18.40 21.06 22.64
C TRP A 25 -17.44 21.75 21.67
N VAL A 26 -17.08 22.99 22.04
CA VAL A 26 -16.24 23.86 21.24
C VAL A 26 -15.12 24.45 22.08
N ILE A 27 -13.97 24.67 21.43
CA ILE A 27 -12.83 25.35 22.04
C ILE A 27 -13.09 26.86 21.95
N THR A 28 -13.17 27.54 23.09
CA THR A 28 -13.52 28.97 23.17
C THR A 28 -12.34 29.87 23.52
N ASN A 29 -11.23 29.31 24.02
CA ASN A 29 -10.05 30.07 24.42
C ASN A 29 -8.75 29.28 24.20
N LEU A 30 -7.61 29.98 24.33
CA LEU A 30 -6.28 29.43 24.06
C LEU A 30 -5.86 28.35 25.07
N GLU A 31 -6.28 28.46 26.34
CA GLU A 31 -5.96 27.46 27.36
C GLU A 31 -6.64 26.12 27.07
N LEU A 32 -7.92 26.15 26.66
CA LEU A 32 -8.65 24.99 26.17
C LEU A 32 -8.02 24.42 24.90
N ALA A 33 -7.59 25.28 23.96
CA ALA A 33 -6.89 24.84 22.75
C ALA A 33 -5.57 24.11 23.08
N ALA A 34 -4.78 24.66 24.01
CA ALA A 34 -3.53 24.08 24.44
C ALA A 34 -3.73 22.75 25.19
N TRP A 35 -4.78 22.64 26.01
CA TRP A 35 -5.15 21.38 26.64
C TRP A 35 -5.61 20.33 25.61
N ALA A 36 -6.48 20.71 24.67
CA ALA A 36 -6.97 19.84 23.61
C ALA A 36 -5.84 19.34 22.70
N SER A 37 -4.85 20.18 22.39
CA SER A 37 -3.70 19.80 21.57
C SER A 37 -2.82 18.75 22.27
N ARG A 38 -2.62 18.84 23.60
CA ARG A 38 -1.92 17.80 24.38
C ARG A 38 -2.68 16.47 24.36
N LYS A 39 -4.01 16.50 24.53
CA LYS A 39 -4.85 15.30 24.45
C LYS A 39 -4.85 14.67 23.05
N ALA A 40 -4.89 15.49 22.00
CA ALA A 40 -4.76 15.01 20.63
C ALA A 40 -3.38 14.38 20.37
N ALA A 41 -2.30 14.99 20.86
CA ALA A 41 -0.95 14.45 20.75
C ALA A 41 -0.81 13.10 21.47
N GLU A 42 -1.32 12.99 22.69
CA GLU A 42 -1.35 11.77 23.48
C GLU A 42 -2.10 10.64 22.73
N ALA A 43 -3.29 10.93 22.21
CA ALA A 43 -4.09 9.98 21.45
C ALA A 43 -3.36 9.51 20.17
N ARG A 44 -2.73 10.43 19.42
CA ARG A 44 -1.92 10.10 18.24
C ARG A 44 -0.72 9.21 18.61
N GLY A 45 -0.06 9.50 19.73
CA GLY A 45 1.03 8.66 20.25
C GLY A 45 0.57 7.26 20.66
N ASN A 46 -0.60 7.14 21.29
CA ASN A 46 -1.21 5.85 21.62
C ASN A 46 -1.54 5.04 20.35
N ILE A 47 -2.14 5.67 19.33
CA ILE A 47 -2.41 5.06 18.03
C ILE A 47 -1.12 4.52 17.41
N ALA A 48 -0.06 5.34 17.37
CA ALA A 48 1.23 4.93 16.81
C ALA A 48 1.84 3.74 17.57
N ARG A 49 1.74 3.73 18.91
CA ARG A 49 2.21 2.60 19.74
C ARG A 49 1.46 1.31 19.46
N VAL A 50 0.12 1.36 19.41
CA VAL A 50 -0.72 0.19 19.09
C VAL A 50 -0.43 -0.31 17.68
N ALA A 51 -0.34 0.58 16.69
CA ALA A 51 -0.01 0.22 15.31
C ALA A 51 1.37 -0.42 15.21
N ALA A 52 2.40 0.16 15.84
CA ALA A 52 3.75 -0.39 15.83
C ALA A 52 3.83 -1.77 16.50
N TRP A 53 3.10 -1.98 17.60
CA TRP A 53 3.00 -3.29 18.24
C TRP A 53 2.29 -4.30 17.32
N GLY A 54 1.16 -3.94 16.73
CA GLY A 54 0.43 -4.79 15.80
C GLY A 54 1.26 -5.19 14.58
N GLN A 55 2.02 -4.24 14.00
CA GLN A 55 2.90 -4.54 12.86
C GLN A 55 4.02 -5.52 13.21
N ARG A 56 4.61 -5.40 14.41
CA ARG A 56 5.62 -6.37 14.87
C ARG A 56 5.03 -7.77 15.00
N GLU A 57 3.80 -7.88 15.50
CA GLU A 57 3.16 -9.19 15.65
C GLU A 57 2.74 -9.79 14.29
N ILE A 58 2.25 -8.97 13.37
CA ILE A 58 1.98 -9.41 11.98
C ILE A 58 3.24 -9.95 11.34
N ALA A 59 4.36 -9.23 11.43
CA ALA A 59 5.64 -9.68 10.89
C ALA A 59 6.07 -11.02 11.51
N ARG A 60 5.96 -11.17 12.84
CA ARG A 60 6.26 -12.43 13.53
C ARG A 60 5.39 -13.60 13.05
N ILE A 61 4.09 -13.36 12.85
CA ILE A 61 3.16 -14.38 12.34
C ILE A 61 3.52 -14.75 10.90
N GLN A 62 3.85 -13.76 10.06
CA GLN A 62 4.26 -13.99 8.68
C GLN A 62 5.54 -14.83 8.61
N ASP A 63 6.53 -14.57 9.46
CA ASP A 63 7.75 -15.36 9.55
C ASP A 63 7.46 -16.83 9.95
N ILE A 64 6.56 -17.04 10.91
CA ILE A 64 6.14 -18.40 11.32
C ILE A 64 5.43 -19.12 10.17
N VAL A 65 4.51 -18.44 9.49
CA VAL A 65 3.79 -19.01 8.34
C VAL A 65 4.77 -19.36 7.24
N LEU A 66 5.72 -18.48 6.92
CA LEU A 66 6.75 -18.74 5.92
C LEU A 66 7.60 -19.96 6.29
N ALA A 67 8.10 -20.02 7.52
CA ALA A 67 8.93 -21.14 7.96
C ALA A 67 8.20 -22.50 7.90
N GLU A 68 6.93 -22.53 8.34
CA GLU A 68 6.15 -23.77 8.34
C GLU A 68 5.72 -24.16 6.90
N THR A 69 5.34 -23.19 6.07
CA THR A 69 4.97 -23.46 4.67
C THR A 69 6.16 -23.94 3.84
N MET A 70 7.36 -23.36 4.02
CA MET A 70 8.58 -23.81 3.34
C MET A 70 8.89 -25.29 3.57
N ARG A 71 8.60 -25.80 4.78
CA ARG A 71 8.77 -27.23 5.09
C ARG A 71 7.83 -28.10 4.26
N PHE A 72 6.56 -27.75 4.17
CA PHE A 72 5.59 -28.49 3.35
C PHE A 72 5.84 -28.33 1.86
N GLU A 73 6.29 -27.16 1.42
CA GLU A 73 6.70 -26.92 0.03
C GLU A 73 7.89 -27.78 -0.36
N TYR A 74 8.87 -27.98 0.53
CA TYR A 74 9.99 -28.89 0.28
C TYR A 74 9.52 -30.32 0.01
N ASP A 75 8.66 -30.86 0.90
CA ASP A 75 8.12 -32.21 0.76
C ASP A 75 7.28 -32.34 -0.52
N ALA A 76 6.41 -31.36 -0.80
CA ALA A 76 5.62 -31.34 -2.02
C ALA A 76 6.50 -31.32 -3.28
N ASN A 77 7.47 -30.40 -3.35
CA ASN A 77 8.39 -30.29 -4.48
C ASN A 77 9.21 -31.56 -4.68
N PHE A 78 9.64 -32.21 -3.60
CA PHE A 78 10.37 -33.49 -3.65
C PHE A 78 9.54 -34.57 -4.36
N PHE A 79 8.30 -34.79 -3.93
CA PHE A 79 7.44 -35.81 -4.56
C PHE A 79 6.97 -35.42 -5.95
N GLU A 80 6.61 -34.15 -6.18
CA GLU A 80 6.21 -33.66 -7.50
C GLU A 80 7.34 -33.78 -8.53
N GLY A 81 8.59 -33.51 -8.14
CA GLY A 81 9.76 -33.73 -8.98
C GLY A 81 9.91 -35.20 -9.37
N HIS A 82 9.77 -36.12 -8.42
CA HIS A 82 9.80 -37.55 -8.69
C HIS A 82 8.64 -38.04 -9.58
N LEU A 83 7.43 -37.49 -9.41
CA LEU A 83 6.30 -37.77 -10.29
C LEU A 83 6.56 -37.28 -11.73
N ALA A 84 7.19 -36.11 -11.88
CA ALA A 84 7.58 -35.58 -13.17
C ALA A 84 8.63 -36.48 -13.85
N ASP A 85 9.65 -36.92 -13.12
CA ASP A 85 10.67 -37.85 -13.61
C ASP A 85 10.07 -39.19 -14.03
N TYR A 86 9.15 -39.73 -13.23
CA TYR A 86 8.44 -40.97 -13.54
C TYR A 86 7.63 -40.83 -14.84
N LEU A 87 6.83 -39.77 -14.97
CA LEU A 87 6.04 -39.53 -16.18
C LEU A 87 6.94 -39.32 -17.41
N ALA A 88 8.10 -38.67 -17.25
CA ALA A 88 9.06 -38.52 -18.34
C ALA A 88 9.62 -39.86 -18.81
N ARG A 89 9.97 -40.77 -17.88
CA ARG A 89 10.43 -42.14 -18.19
C ARG A 89 9.34 -42.95 -18.90
N GLU A 90 8.09 -42.85 -18.45
CA GLU A 90 6.95 -43.51 -19.08
C GLU A 90 6.72 -43.04 -20.52
N ILE A 91 6.83 -41.74 -20.78
CA ILE A 91 6.72 -41.18 -22.13
C ILE A 91 7.88 -41.69 -23.02
N ALA A 92 9.10 -41.70 -22.48
CA ALA A 92 10.25 -42.28 -23.19
C ALA A 92 10.08 -43.78 -23.48
N ALA A 93 9.38 -44.51 -22.61
CA ALA A 93 9.03 -45.92 -22.78
C ALA A 93 7.82 -46.16 -23.72
N GLY A 94 7.23 -45.11 -24.29
CA GLY A 94 6.16 -45.23 -25.31
C GLY A 94 4.77 -44.79 -24.85
N ARG A 95 4.61 -44.22 -23.64
CA ARG A 95 3.34 -43.60 -23.23
C ARG A 95 2.99 -42.42 -24.16
N LYS A 96 1.77 -42.43 -24.70
CA LYS A 96 1.29 -41.43 -25.66
C LYS A 96 0.85 -40.10 -25.02
N THR A 97 0.43 -40.12 -23.75
CA THR A 97 -0.11 -38.94 -23.05
C THR A 97 0.94 -38.28 -22.17
N LYS A 98 0.95 -36.95 -22.13
CA LYS A 98 1.78 -36.15 -21.22
C LYS A 98 1.09 -35.87 -19.88
N SER A 99 0.10 -36.67 -19.53
CA SER A 99 -0.66 -36.59 -18.28
C SER A 99 -0.93 -37.99 -17.73
N LEU A 100 -0.98 -38.07 -16.41
CA LEU A 100 -1.28 -39.29 -15.66
C LEU A 100 -2.16 -38.91 -14.45
N GLU A 101 -3.35 -39.51 -14.39
CA GLU A 101 -4.25 -39.43 -13.23
C GLU A 101 -3.84 -40.47 -12.19
N LEU A 102 -3.79 -40.04 -10.93
CA LEU A 102 -3.44 -40.82 -9.76
C LEU A 102 -4.50 -40.57 -8.66
N PRO A 103 -4.65 -41.46 -7.67
CA PRO A 103 -5.61 -41.25 -6.58
C PRO A 103 -5.41 -39.93 -5.81
N GLY A 104 -4.17 -39.41 -5.77
CA GLY A 104 -3.83 -38.15 -5.11
C GLY A 104 -3.88 -36.91 -6.01
N GLY A 105 -4.20 -37.03 -7.30
CA GLY A 105 -4.24 -35.91 -8.23
C GLY A 105 -3.71 -36.27 -9.63
N THR A 106 -3.50 -35.25 -10.47
CA THR A 106 -3.02 -35.45 -11.84
C THR A 106 -1.67 -34.78 -12.04
N ILE A 107 -0.68 -35.54 -12.50
CA ILE A 107 0.60 -34.98 -12.96
C ILE A 107 0.56 -34.76 -14.47
N LYS A 108 0.96 -33.57 -14.92
CA LYS A 108 0.98 -33.21 -16.34
C LYS A 108 2.30 -32.51 -16.68
N LEU A 109 3.03 -33.07 -17.64
CA LEU A 109 4.20 -32.42 -18.22
C LEU A 109 3.75 -31.39 -19.26
N THR A 110 3.98 -30.12 -18.97
CA THR A 110 3.69 -29.01 -19.88
C THR A 110 5.02 -28.39 -20.33
N ALA A 111 5.16 -28.13 -21.63
CA ALA A 111 6.28 -27.37 -22.13
C ALA A 111 6.17 -25.92 -21.63
N ARG A 112 7.16 -25.46 -20.84
CA ARG A 112 7.25 -24.07 -20.43
C ARG A 112 7.75 -23.24 -21.62
N GLN A 113 7.15 -22.07 -21.85
CA GLN A 113 7.72 -21.10 -22.77
C GLN A 113 9.12 -20.67 -22.28
N PRO A 114 10.08 -20.38 -23.17
CA PRO A 114 11.39 -19.89 -22.77
C PRO A 114 11.25 -18.64 -21.90
N LYS A 115 11.97 -18.59 -20.77
CA LYS A 115 12.12 -17.35 -20.03
C LYS A 115 13.02 -16.43 -20.86
N ILE A 116 12.45 -15.34 -21.36
CA ILE A 116 13.21 -14.28 -22.02
C ILE A 116 13.57 -13.27 -20.92
N ASP A 117 14.84 -13.24 -20.55
CA ASP A 117 15.37 -12.19 -19.68
C ASP A 117 15.74 -11.00 -20.58
N VAL A 118 15.20 -9.82 -20.28
CA VAL A 118 15.37 -8.62 -21.10
C VAL A 118 16.03 -7.56 -20.25
N ASP A 119 17.28 -7.26 -20.56
CA ASP A 119 17.95 -6.06 -20.05
C ASP A 119 17.32 -4.82 -20.69
N ALA A 120 16.56 -4.07 -19.90
CA ALA A 120 15.83 -2.91 -20.37
C ALA A 120 16.76 -1.80 -20.90
N GLU A 121 17.96 -1.65 -20.35
CA GLU A 121 18.91 -0.60 -20.76
C GLU A 121 19.42 -0.82 -22.18
N ALA A 122 19.72 -2.07 -22.53
CA ALA A 122 20.12 -2.43 -23.89
C ALA A 122 18.92 -2.59 -24.85
N PHE A 123 17.78 -3.06 -24.35
CA PHE A 123 16.62 -3.41 -25.19
C PHE A 123 15.83 -2.20 -25.68
N LEU A 124 15.59 -1.20 -24.82
CA LEU A 124 14.74 -0.06 -25.17
C LEU A 124 15.27 0.78 -26.34
N PRO A 125 16.58 1.11 -26.45
CA PRO A 125 17.11 1.86 -27.60
C PRO A 125 16.97 1.11 -28.92
N TRP A 126 17.25 -0.20 -28.94
CA TRP A 126 17.09 -1.04 -30.13
C TRP A 126 15.62 -1.18 -30.51
N ALA A 127 14.74 -1.45 -29.54
CA ALA A 127 13.31 -1.61 -29.77
C ALA A 127 12.70 -0.31 -30.30
N ALA A 128 13.02 0.85 -29.71
CA ALA A 128 12.54 2.13 -30.19
C ALA A 128 12.92 2.44 -31.66
N GLN A 129 14.10 2.01 -32.11
CA GLN A 129 14.58 2.25 -33.48
C GLN A 129 14.09 1.22 -34.49
N SER A 130 14.11 -0.07 -34.12
CA SER A 130 13.90 -1.18 -35.05
C SER A 130 12.53 -1.83 -34.94
N ARG A 131 11.93 -1.83 -33.74
CA ARG A 131 10.67 -2.54 -33.42
C ARG A 131 9.86 -1.79 -32.35
N PRO A 132 9.34 -0.58 -32.68
CA PRO A 132 8.61 0.25 -31.72
C PRO A 132 7.33 -0.41 -31.21
N ASP A 133 6.80 -1.42 -31.92
CA ASP A 133 5.69 -2.27 -31.48
C ASP A 133 5.97 -3.06 -30.20
N LEU A 134 7.24 -3.24 -29.84
CA LEU A 134 7.67 -3.91 -28.61
C LEU A 134 7.85 -2.94 -27.42
N VAL A 135 7.64 -1.64 -27.65
CA VAL A 135 7.74 -0.60 -26.61
C VAL A 135 6.33 -0.21 -26.16
N ARG A 136 6.03 -0.38 -24.87
CA ARG A 136 4.75 0.04 -24.31
C ARG A 136 4.85 1.46 -23.75
N THR A 137 4.17 2.41 -24.40
CA THR A 137 4.03 3.78 -23.91
C THR A 137 2.76 3.91 -23.06
N LYS A 138 2.90 4.48 -21.86
CA LYS A 138 1.76 4.82 -20.99
C LYS A 138 1.43 6.30 -21.20
N VAL A 139 0.23 6.61 -21.65
CA VAL A 139 -0.27 7.99 -21.79
C VAL A 139 -1.20 8.25 -20.62
N GLU A 140 -0.84 9.20 -19.76
CA GLU A 140 -1.65 9.63 -18.62
C GLU A 140 -1.73 11.16 -18.59
N VAL A 141 -2.84 11.67 -18.05
CA VAL A 141 -3.04 13.11 -17.89
C VAL A 141 -2.11 13.62 -16.79
N ASP A 142 -1.27 14.59 -17.13
CA ASP A 142 -0.48 15.32 -16.14
C ASP A 142 -1.37 16.33 -15.40
N LYS A 143 -1.99 15.84 -14.31
CA LYS A 143 -2.84 16.66 -13.43
C LYS A 143 -2.07 17.79 -12.75
N ALA A 144 -0.75 17.67 -12.57
CA ALA A 144 0.05 18.69 -11.92
C ALA A 144 0.27 19.89 -12.84
N THR A 145 0.58 19.63 -14.11
CA THR A 145 0.68 20.68 -15.13
C THR A 145 -0.69 21.29 -15.43
N LEU A 146 -1.73 20.46 -15.54
CA LEU A 146 -3.12 20.92 -15.74
C LEU A 146 -3.54 21.97 -14.70
N LYS A 147 -3.27 21.73 -13.41
CA LYS A 147 -3.59 22.67 -12.32
C LYS A 147 -2.84 23.99 -12.38
N LYS A 148 -1.67 24.04 -13.04
CA LYS A 148 -0.85 25.26 -13.15
C LYS A 148 -1.30 26.16 -14.29
N VAL A 149 -1.73 25.56 -15.40
CA VAL A 149 -2.11 26.29 -16.63
C VAL A 149 -3.59 26.55 -16.71
N ALA A 150 -4.41 25.77 -16.02
CA ALA A 150 -5.85 25.93 -16.07
C ALA A 150 -6.34 27.06 -15.16
N THR A 151 -7.22 27.88 -15.71
CA THR A 151 -8.08 28.80 -14.97
C THR A 151 -9.38 28.11 -14.61
N LEU A 152 -9.77 28.21 -13.34
CA LEU A 152 -11.05 27.71 -12.85
C LEU A 152 -12.10 28.80 -13.09
N ALA A 153 -13.01 28.58 -14.03
CA ALA A 153 -14.12 29.49 -14.31
C ALA A 153 -15.31 29.17 -13.40
N ASP A 154 -16.26 30.10 -13.31
CA ASP A 154 -17.52 29.89 -12.58
C ASP A 154 -18.28 28.65 -13.12
N ASP A 155 -19.15 28.08 -12.28
CA ASP A 155 -19.94 26.86 -12.58
C ASP A 155 -19.13 25.57 -12.76
N GLY A 156 -17.93 25.48 -12.17
CA GLY A 156 -17.17 24.23 -12.10
C GLY A 156 -16.41 23.86 -13.37
N VAL A 157 -16.19 24.83 -14.27
CA VAL A 157 -15.53 24.64 -15.56
C VAL A 157 -14.02 24.89 -15.47
N VAL A 158 -13.22 24.00 -16.06
CA VAL A 158 -11.77 24.15 -16.18
C VAL A 158 -11.44 24.68 -17.58
N VAL A 159 -10.73 25.81 -17.67
CA VAL A 159 -10.40 26.51 -18.92
C VAL A 159 -8.89 26.63 -19.08
N ILE A 160 -8.36 26.41 -20.28
CA ILE A 160 -6.94 26.68 -20.63
C ILE A 160 -6.94 27.59 -21.86
N ASP A 161 -6.22 28.72 -21.79
CA ASP A 161 -6.08 29.68 -22.90
C ASP A 161 -7.40 30.11 -23.57
N GLY A 162 -8.50 30.13 -22.81
CA GLY A 162 -9.84 30.50 -23.28
C GLY A 162 -10.69 29.34 -23.84
N GLU A 163 -10.16 28.10 -23.86
CA GLU A 163 -10.90 26.90 -24.27
C GLU A 163 -11.31 26.03 -23.06
N ILE A 164 -12.56 25.54 -23.09
CA ILE A 164 -13.09 24.62 -22.06
C ILE A 164 -12.42 23.26 -22.21
N VAL A 165 -11.80 22.77 -21.13
CA VAL A 165 -11.11 21.47 -21.12
C VAL A 165 -12.13 20.33 -21.07
N PRO A 166 -12.22 19.48 -22.12
CA PRO A 166 -13.17 18.39 -22.13
C PRO A 166 -12.90 17.37 -21.01
N GLY A 167 -13.93 17.06 -20.22
CA GLY A 167 -13.85 16.06 -19.15
C GLY A 167 -13.14 16.51 -17.87
N ALA A 168 -12.81 17.80 -17.74
CA ALA A 168 -12.28 18.37 -16.50
C ALA A 168 -13.30 19.30 -15.85
N THR A 169 -13.67 18.99 -14.62
CA THR A 169 -14.52 19.82 -13.76
C THR A 169 -13.79 20.11 -12.46
N TRP A 170 -14.20 21.17 -11.77
CA TRP A 170 -13.71 21.49 -10.44
C TRP A 170 -14.86 21.79 -9.49
N GLU A 171 -14.66 21.49 -8.22
CA GLU A 171 -15.56 21.84 -7.13
C GLU A 171 -14.75 22.57 -6.06
N ALA A 172 -15.33 23.63 -5.49
CA ALA A 172 -14.69 24.34 -4.39
C ALA A 172 -14.64 23.42 -3.17
N GLN A 173 -13.44 22.99 -2.80
CA GLN A 173 -13.22 22.31 -1.54
C GLN A 173 -12.93 23.36 -0.47
N GLY A 174 -13.62 23.29 0.67
CA GLY A 174 -13.33 24.13 1.82
C GLY A 174 -11.94 23.86 2.40
N ASP A 175 -11.48 24.77 3.25
CA ASP A 175 -10.18 24.65 3.90
C ASP A 175 -10.09 23.36 4.73
N SER A 176 -8.98 22.64 4.57
CA SER A 176 -8.67 21.48 5.41
C SER A 176 -7.77 21.89 6.58
N ALA A 177 -8.15 21.54 7.80
CA ALA A 177 -7.28 21.70 8.97
C ALA A 177 -6.51 20.39 9.24
N THR A 178 -5.21 20.50 9.49
CA THR A 178 -4.37 19.37 9.93
C THR A 178 -3.70 19.71 11.25
N PHE A 179 -3.64 18.75 12.17
CA PHE A 179 -2.91 18.86 13.43
C PHE A 179 -1.74 17.87 13.44
N THR A 180 -0.52 18.40 13.53
CA THR A 180 0.71 17.63 13.68
C THR A 180 1.22 17.78 15.11
N PRO A 181 1.23 16.71 15.91
CA PRO A 181 1.84 16.76 17.24
C PRO A 181 3.31 17.16 17.15
N ALA A 182 3.80 17.96 18.10
CA ALA A 182 5.23 18.18 18.25
C ALA A 182 5.90 16.83 18.53
N VAL A 183 6.84 16.42 17.68
CA VAL A 183 7.64 15.22 17.92
C VAL A 183 8.63 15.55 19.01
N GLU A 184 8.52 14.90 20.17
CA GLU A 184 9.59 14.97 21.17
C GLU A 184 10.83 14.30 20.57
N VAL A 185 11.89 15.10 20.37
CA VAL A 185 13.22 14.60 20.01
C VAL A 185 13.77 13.92 21.26
N THR A 186 13.53 12.62 21.40
CA THR A 186 14.23 11.81 22.38
C THR A 186 15.70 11.72 21.95
N SER A 187 16.56 12.52 22.59
CA SER A 187 18.03 12.40 22.51
C SER A 187 18.53 11.21 23.32
#